data_AF-A0A7X7Q982-F1
#
_entry.id   AF-A0A7X7Q982-F1
#
_cell.length_a   1.000
_cell.length_b   1.000
_cell.length_c   1.000
_cell.angle_alpha   90.00
_cell.angle_beta   90.00
_cell.angle_gamma   90.00
#
_symmetry.space_group_name_H-M   'P 1'
#
loop_
_entity.id
_entity.type
_entity.pdbx_description
1 polymer ?
#
loop_
_entity_poly.entity_id
_entity_poly.type
_entity_poly.pdbx_seq_one_letter_code
_entity_poly.pdbx_strand_id
1 'polypeptide(L)'
;MTEINTVVRRSEMNAVGDQSSRTPGLVRVGLWVLVAVYLVIGALYAVFTPVWQVPDEPAHYNYIRSLAEGRGLPVLEPGDYDQELMTELTSRRFPPDLSVDSVEYGDHHPPLYYLLATPVYILSGGRVVPLRLFSVVLGAVLLLVAFRVVRTIFPL
;
A
#
# COMPACT_ATOMS: atom_id res chain seq x y z
N MET A 1 -27.61 46.02 -26.51
CA MET A 1 -27.79 44.65 -27.04
C MET A 1 -26.48 43.82 -27.08
N THR A 2 -25.30 44.42 -26.98
CA THR A 2 -24.00 43.71 -27.06
C THR A 2 -23.59 42.95 -25.79
N GLU A 3 -23.99 43.41 -24.60
CA GLU A 3 -23.65 42.73 -23.32
C GLU A 3 -24.44 41.44 -23.06
N ILE A 4 -25.71 41.37 -23.50
CA ILE A 4 -26.54 40.18 -23.29
C ILE A 4 -25.96 38.98 -24.06
N ASN A 5 -25.44 39.22 -25.28
CA ASN A 5 -24.79 38.20 -26.10
C ASN A 5 -23.47 37.69 -25.51
N THR A 6 -22.75 38.49 -24.72
CA THR A 6 -21.49 38.04 -24.09
C THR A 6 -21.73 37.20 -22.85
N VAL A 7 -22.76 37.51 -22.06
CA VAL A 7 -23.15 36.70 -20.88
C VAL A 7 -23.71 35.35 -21.30
N VAL A 8 -24.60 35.31 -22.30
CA VAL A 8 -25.18 34.04 -22.80
C VAL A 8 -24.09 33.13 -23.36
N ARG A 9 -23.19 33.66 -24.21
CA ARG A 9 -22.07 32.89 -24.77
C ARG A 9 -21.12 32.34 -23.72
N ARG A 10 -20.93 33.07 -22.61
CA ARG A 10 -20.12 32.63 -21.46
C ARG A 10 -20.81 31.55 -20.64
N SER A 11 -22.13 31.62 -20.50
CA SER A 11 -22.92 30.56 -19.86
C SER A 11 -22.95 29.27 -20.67
N GLU A 12 -23.02 29.37 -22.01
CA GLU A 12 -22.97 28.21 -22.92
C GLU A 12 -21.57 27.55 -22.91
N MET A 13 -20.49 28.33 -22.90
CA MET A 13 -19.12 27.80 -22.74
C MET A 13 -18.90 27.11 -21.39
N ASN A 14 -19.47 27.64 -20.29
CA ASN A 14 -19.38 27.00 -18.98
C ASN A 14 -20.22 25.71 -18.90
N ALA A 15 -21.38 25.67 -19.57
CA ALA A 15 -22.23 24.49 -19.63
C ALA A 15 -21.65 23.36 -20.50
N VAL A 16 -20.95 23.70 -21.58
CA VAL A 16 -20.24 22.72 -22.43
C VAL A 16 -19.02 22.11 -21.70
N GLY A 17 -18.39 22.86 -20.79
CA GLY A 17 -17.29 22.35 -19.95
C GLY A 17 -17.72 21.46 -18.77
N ASP A 18 -18.98 21.58 -18.30
CA ASP A 18 -19.47 20.85 -17.11
C ASP A 18 -20.08 19.47 -17.46
N GLN A 19 -20.60 19.28 -18.67
CA GLN A 19 -21.38 18.08 -19.04
C GLN A 19 -20.51 16.86 -19.42
N SER A 20 -19.26 17.05 -19.88
CA SER A 20 -18.35 15.95 -20.27
C SER A 20 -17.56 15.35 -19.09
N SER A 21 -17.67 15.95 -17.90
CA SER A 21 -16.78 15.66 -16.77
C SER A 21 -17.37 14.69 -15.74
N ARG A 22 -18.61 14.21 -15.93
CA ARG A 22 -19.28 13.30 -14.98
C ARG A 22 -19.02 11.85 -15.36
N THR A 23 -18.34 11.12 -14.47
CA THR A 23 -18.11 9.69 -14.67
C THR A 23 -19.46 9.00 -14.75
N PRO A 24 -19.71 8.14 -15.76
CA PRO A 24 -20.94 7.36 -15.79
C PRO A 24 -21.12 6.62 -14.46
N GLY A 25 -22.36 6.57 -13.95
CA GLY A 25 -22.67 5.91 -12.67
C GLY A 25 -22.16 4.46 -12.64
N LEU A 26 -22.27 3.75 -13.77
CA LEU A 26 -21.79 2.38 -13.92
C LEU A 26 -20.27 2.24 -13.70
N VAL A 27 -19.47 3.18 -14.20
CA VAL A 27 -18.00 3.16 -14.03
C VAL A 27 -17.63 3.40 -12.56
N ARG A 28 -18.35 4.30 -11.88
CA ARG A 28 -18.15 4.53 -10.44
C ARG A 28 -18.52 3.30 -9.61
N VAL A 29 -19.65 2.67 -9.92
CA VAL A 29 -20.06 1.42 -9.28
C VAL A 29 -19.01 0.34 -9.52
N GLY A 30 -18.55 0.18 -10.76
CA GLY A 30 -17.50 -0.78 -11.12
C GLY A 30 -16.21 -0.55 -10.33
N LEU A 31 -15.76 0.70 -10.18
CA LEU A 31 -14.60 1.04 -9.36
C LEU A 31 -14.79 0.62 -7.90
N TRP A 32 -15.93 0.94 -7.29
CA TRP A 32 -16.18 0.58 -5.89
C TRP A 32 -16.32 -0.92 -5.68
N VAL A 33 -16.93 -1.63 -6.63
CA VAL A 33 -16.96 -3.10 -6.61
C VAL A 33 -15.53 -3.67 -6.70
N LEU A 34 -14.70 -3.16 -7.61
CA LEU A 34 -13.30 -3.57 -7.74
C LEU A 34 -12.53 -3.34 -6.43
N VAL A 35 -12.63 -2.15 -5.85
CA VAL A 35 -11.98 -1.82 -4.57
C VAL A 35 -12.48 -2.70 -3.45
N ALA A 36 -13.79 -2.96 -3.36
CA ALA A 36 -14.37 -3.84 -2.34
C ALA A 36 -13.85 -5.28 -2.48
N VAL A 37 -13.84 -5.83 -3.70
CA VAL A 37 -13.29 -7.17 -3.98
C VAL A 37 -11.81 -7.24 -3.62
N TYR A 38 -11.02 -6.23 -4.00
CA TYR A 38 -9.61 -6.13 -3.64
C TYR A 38 -9.41 -6.12 -2.12
N LEU A 39 -10.17 -5.29 -1.39
CA LEU A 39 -10.07 -5.20 0.07
C LEU A 39 -10.42 -6.52 0.75
N VAL A 40 -11.48 -7.21 0.28
CA VAL A 40 -11.88 -8.52 0.81
C VAL A 40 -10.76 -9.54 0.59
N ILE A 41 -10.29 -9.69 -0.65
CA ILE A 41 -9.23 -10.67 -0.97
C ILE A 41 -7.94 -10.32 -0.21
N GLY A 42 -7.52 -9.05 -0.22
CA GLY A 42 -6.33 -8.58 0.48
C GLY A 42 -6.39 -8.81 1.98
N ALA A 43 -7.54 -8.55 2.61
CA ALA A 43 -7.75 -8.83 4.03
C ALA A 43 -7.73 -10.34 4.33
N LEU A 44 -8.31 -11.17 3.45
CA LEU A 44 -8.24 -12.63 3.59
C LEU A 44 -6.78 -13.11 3.55
N TYR A 45 -5.97 -12.64 2.60
CA TYR A 45 -4.53 -12.94 2.58
C TYR A 45 -3.82 -12.42 3.84
N ALA A 46 -4.11 -11.20 4.26
CA ALA A 46 -3.49 -10.60 5.44
C ALA A 46 -3.72 -11.45 6.71
N VAL A 47 -4.91 -12.01 6.86
CA VAL A 47 -5.33 -12.80 8.03
C VAL A 47 -4.95 -14.27 7.93
N PHE A 48 -5.11 -14.89 6.76
CA PHE A 48 -5.00 -16.34 6.61
C PHE A 48 -3.64 -16.84 6.15
N THR A 49 -2.75 -15.97 5.67
CA THR A 49 -1.35 -16.37 5.42
C THR A 49 -0.63 -16.53 6.77
N PRO A 50 -0.07 -17.71 7.09
CA PRO A 50 0.81 -17.86 8.25
C PRO A 50 1.87 -16.77 8.34
N VAL A 51 2.16 -16.36 9.57
CA VAL A 51 3.18 -15.35 9.86
C VAL A 51 4.54 -15.86 9.36
N TRP A 52 5.31 -14.97 8.71
CA TRP A 52 6.62 -15.22 8.09
C TRP A 52 6.63 -16.12 6.85
N GLN A 53 5.50 -16.69 6.43
CA GLN A 53 5.48 -17.58 5.26
C GLN A 53 5.94 -16.90 3.97
N VAL A 54 5.77 -15.58 3.87
CA VAL A 54 6.36 -14.78 2.80
C VAL A 54 7.83 -14.51 3.17
N PRO A 55 8.82 -15.00 2.40
CA PRO A 55 10.21 -15.07 2.89
C PRO A 55 10.87 -13.74 3.27
N ASP A 56 10.41 -12.63 2.69
CA ASP A 56 10.92 -11.28 2.92
C ASP A 56 10.17 -10.52 4.03
N GLU A 57 9.02 -11.02 4.47
CA GLU A 57 8.20 -10.38 5.51
C GLU A 57 8.98 -10.10 6.79
N PRO A 58 9.83 -11.02 7.31
CA PRO A 58 10.62 -10.71 8.49
C PRO A 58 11.59 -9.54 8.31
N ALA A 59 12.24 -9.41 7.14
CA ALA A 59 13.14 -8.29 6.86
C ALA A 59 12.40 -6.95 6.91
N HIS A 60 11.23 -6.88 6.28
CA HIS A 60 10.41 -5.67 6.32
C HIS A 60 9.88 -5.37 7.72
N TYR A 61 9.50 -6.40 8.47
CA TYR A 61 9.05 -6.25 9.86
C TYR A 61 10.17 -5.72 10.76
N ASN A 62 11.38 -6.27 10.63
CA ASN A 62 12.53 -5.89 11.44
C ASN A 62 12.99 -4.45 11.16
N TYR A 63 12.88 -3.97 9.91
CA TYR A 63 13.07 -2.57 9.59
C TYR A 63 12.09 -1.67 10.37
N ILE A 64 10.79 -1.99 10.34
CA ILE A 64 9.76 -1.23 11.06
C ILE A 64 10.01 -1.26 12.56
N ARG A 65 10.36 -2.43 13.10
CA ARG A 65 10.74 -2.62 14.50
C ARG A 65 11.94 -1.74 14.87
N SER A 66 12.98 -1.71 14.04
CA SER A 66 14.17 -0.88 14.25
C SER A 66 13.83 0.61 14.36
N LEU A 67 12.95 1.10 13.48
CA LEU A 67 12.41 2.46 13.56
C LEU A 67 11.58 2.69 14.83
N ALA A 68 10.69 1.74 15.17
CA ALA A 68 9.81 1.84 16.33
C ALA A 68 10.58 1.84 17.66
N GLU A 69 11.69 1.12 17.72
CA GLU A 69 12.58 1.03 18.87
C GLU A 69 13.58 2.19 18.95
N GLY A 70 13.57 3.11 17.97
CA GLY A 70 14.41 4.31 17.99
C GLY A 70 15.87 4.06 17.63
N ARG A 71 16.18 2.95 16.94
CA ARG A 71 17.55 2.64 16.46
C ARG A 71 18.02 3.51 15.29
N GLY A 72 17.14 4.37 14.77
CA GLY A 72 17.42 5.22 13.62
C GLY A 72 17.07 4.54 12.29
N LEU A 73 17.49 5.14 11.18
CA LEU A 73 17.35 4.53 9.86
C LEU A 73 18.34 3.36 9.76
N PRO A 74 17.85 2.11 9.56
CA PRO A 74 18.72 0.97 9.38
C PRO A 74 19.62 1.14 8.15
N VAL A 75 20.80 0.53 8.21
CA VAL A 75 21.79 0.51 7.12
C VAL A 75 22.23 -0.93 6.97
N LEU A 76 22.27 -1.44 5.74
CA LEU A 76 22.72 -2.80 5.47
C LEU A 76 24.21 -2.97 5.83
N GLU A 77 24.49 -3.94 6.69
CA GLU A 77 25.81 -4.30 7.18
C GLU A 77 26.26 -5.70 6.70
N PRO A 78 27.57 -5.96 6.63
CA PRO A 78 28.08 -7.32 6.41
C PRO A 78 27.62 -8.26 7.54
N GLY A 79 26.78 -9.23 7.20
CA GLY A 79 26.23 -10.20 8.17
C GLY A 79 24.70 -10.24 8.21
N ASP A 80 24.03 -9.20 7.69
CA ASP A 80 22.55 -9.11 7.71
C ASP A 80 21.85 -10.12 6.78
N TYR A 81 22.63 -10.80 5.95
CA TYR A 81 22.17 -11.89 5.10
C TYR A 81 22.92 -13.19 5.43
N ASP A 82 22.22 -14.10 6.10
CA ASP A 82 22.67 -15.47 6.35
C ASP A 82 21.92 -16.44 5.42
N GLN A 83 22.64 -16.96 4.42
CA GLN A 83 22.08 -17.88 3.42
C GLN A 83 21.65 -19.22 4.04
N GLU A 84 22.38 -19.73 5.04
CA GLU A 84 22.08 -21.02 5.67
C GLU A 84 20.80 -20.89 6.49
N LEU A 85 20.71 -19.85 7.33
CA LEU A 85 19.50 -19.53 8.09
C LEU A 85 18.30 -19.32 7.16
N MET A 86 18.45 -18.52 6.10
CA MET A 86 17.34 -18.27 5.17
C MET A 86 16.87 -19.55 4.48
N THR A 87 17.79 -20.45 4.14
CA THR A 87 17.47 -21.75 3.56
C THR A 87 16.72 -22.63 4.55
N GLU A 88 17.15 -22.65 5.81
CA GLU A 88 16.49 -23.42 6.87
C GLU A 88 15.07 -22.88 7.16
N LEU A 89 14.93 -21.57 7.35
CA LEU A 89 13.65 -20.90 7.58
C LEU A 89 12.66 -21.19 6.45
N THR A 90 13.06 -21.01 5.20
CA THR A 90 12.16 -21.21 4.06
C THR A 90 11.83 -22.68 3.81
N SER A 91 12.80 -23.60 3.92
CA SER A 91 12.58 -25.04 3.73
C SER A 91 11.66 -25.66 4.80
N ARG A 92 11.75 -25.17 6.04
CA ARG A 92 10.92 -25.61 7.17
C ARG A 92 9.65 -24.78 7.36
N ARG A 93 9.37 -23.82 6.45
CA ARG A 93 8.21 -22.91 6.47
C ARG A 93 8.09 -22.10 7.78
N PHE A 94 9.20 -21.51 8.22
CA PHE A 94 9.29 -20.61 9.37
C PHE A 94 8.75 -21.24 10.66
N PRO A 95 9.42 -22.29 11.15
CA PRO A 95 8.97 -22.98 12.35
C PRO A 95 9.20 -22.09 13.60
N PRO A 96 8.36 -22.21 14.64
CA PRO A 96 8.38 -21.27 15.78
C PRO A 96 9.64 -21.35 16.65
N ASP A 97 10.44 -22.42 16.53
CA ASP A 97 11.71 -22.61 17.24
C ASP A 97 12.88 -21.81 16.64
N LEU A 98 12.76 -21.37 15.38
CA LEU A 98 13.79 -20.56 14.72
C LEU A 98 13.41 -19.08 14.75
N SER A 99 14.29 -18.26 15.31
CA SER A 99 14.08 -16.81 15.34
C SER A 99 14.27 -16.20 13.94
N VAL A 100 13.49 -15.16 13.68
CA VAL A 100 13.60 -14.32 12.48
C VAL A 100 14.18 -12.94 12.81
N ASP A 101 14.62 -12.72 14.05
CA ASP A 101 15.02 -11.39 14.53
C ASP A 101 16.26 -10.85 13.83
N SER A 102 17.15 -11.72 13.34
CA SER A 102 18.38 -11.36 12.63
C SER A 102 18.19 -11.21 11.12
N VAL A 103 16.96 -11.36 10.61
CA VAL A 103 16.69 -11.21 9.17
C VAL A 103 16.58 -9.72 8.87
N GLU A 104 17.69 -9.10 8.47
CA GLU A 104 17.80 -7.63 8.33
C GLU A 104 18.32 -7.18 6.94
N TYR A 105 18.47 -8.10 5.99
CA TYR A 105 18.94 -7.80 4.62
C TYR A 105 18.12 -6.73 3.86
N GLY A 106 16.92 -6.40 4.33
CA GLY A 106 16.04 -5.35 3.80
C GLY A 106 16.46 -3.93 4.17
N ASP A 107 17.50 -3.74 4.99
CA ASP A 107 17.91 -2.44 5.53
C ASP A 107 18.44 -1.45 4.50
N HIS A 108 18.72 -1.91 3.28
CA HIS A 108 19.06 -1.04 2.15
C HIS A 108 17.83 -0.37 1.49
N HIS A 109 16.60 -0.78 1.82
CA HIS A 109 15.40 -0.26 1.18
C HIS A 109 15.11 1.21 1.54
N PRO A 110 14.51 2.00 0.63
CA PRO A 110 14.09 3.37 0.92
C PRO A 110 13.09 3.44 2.10
N PRO A 111 13.19 4.45 2.99
CA PRO A 111 12.55 4.41 4.30
C PRO A 111 11.04 4.72 4.30
N LEU A 112 10.49 5.28 3.22
CA LEU A 112 9.14 5.89 3.23
C LEU A 112 8.04 4.94 3.69
N TYR A 113 7.99 3.72 3.14
CA TYR A 113 6.98 2.74 3.53
C TYR A 113 7.07 2.40 5.03
N TYR A 114 8.28 2.16 5.51
CA TYR A 114 8.51 1.76 6.90
C TYR A 114 8.16 2.88 7.88
N LEU A 115 8.53 4.13 7.56
CA LEU A 115 8.16 5.31 8.36
C LEU A 115 6.64 5.46 8.49
N LEU A 116 5.88 5.20 7.42
CA LEU A 116 4.42 5.24 7.46
C LEU A 116 3.81 4.06 8.22
N ALA A 117 4.49 2.91 8.22
CA ALA A 117 4.05 1.72 8.94
C ALA A 117 4.42 1.75 10.44
N THR A 118 5.46 2.49 10.85
CA THR A 118 5.91 2.58 12.25
C THR A 118 4.80 2.99 13.24
N PRO A 119 3.94 3.99 12.98
CA PRO A 119 2.80 4.27 13.85
C PRO A 119 1.83 3.09 13.98
N VAL A 120 1.59 2.35 12.90
CA VAL A 120 0.72 1.15 12.91
C VAL A 120 1.34 0.05 13.76
N TYR A 121 2.67 -0.15 13.65
CA TYR A 121 3.43 -1.06 14.49
C TYR A 121 3.27 -0.72 15.98
N ILE A 122 3.52 0.54 16.35
CA ILE A 122 3.45 1.02 17.74
C ILE A 122 2.03 0.84 18.29
N LEU A 123 1.01 1.28 17.57
CA LEU A 123 -0.40 1.22 18.00
C LEU A 123 -0.92 -0.21 18.11
N SER A 124 -0.37 -1.14 17.32
CA SER A 124 -0.80 -2.55 17.33
C SER A 124 0.04 -3.45 18.24
N GLY A 125 1.11 -2.93 18.84
CA GLY A 125 2.06 -3.71 19.65
C GLY A 125 2.84 -4.72 18.80
N GLY A 126 3.25 -4.36 17.59
CA GLY A 126 4.05 -5.20 16.70
C GLY A 126 3.29 -6.37 16.07
N ARG A 127 1.96 -6.34 16.02
CA ARG A 127 1.19 -7.41 15.36
C ARG A 127 1.35 -7.33 13.85
N VAL A 128 1.59 -8.48 13.21
CA VAL A 128 1.79 -8.59 11.75
C VAL A 128 0.53 -8.24 10.96
N VAL A 129 -0.65 -8.70 11.41
CA VAL A 129 -1.91 -8.51 10.65
C VAL A 129 -2.23 -7.03 10.41
N PRO A 130 -2.17 -6.12 11.41
CA PRO A 130 -2.33 -4.68 11.17
C PRO A 130 -1.37 -4.09 10.13
N LEU A 131 -0.11 -4.55 10.09
CA LEU A 131 0.87 -4.09 9.11
C LEU A 131 0.52 -4.58 7.70
N ARG A 132 0.09 -5.83 7.55
CA ARG A 132 -0.41 -6.35 6.28
C ARG A 132 -1.66 -5.59 5.82
N LEU A 133 -2.60 -5.32 6.72
CA LEU A 133 -3.80 -4.54 6.42
C LEU A 133 -3.46 -3.10 6.02
N PHE A 134 -2.43 -2.50 6.61
CA PHE A 134 -1.92 -1.20 6.18
C PHE A 134 -1.46 -1.23 4.72
N SER A 135 -0.70 -2.25 4.30
CA SER A 135 -0.33 -2.45 2.89
C SER A 135 -1.54 -2.65 1.97
N VAL A 136 -2.57 -3.36 2.43
CA VAL A 136 -3.84 -3.50 1.69
C VAL A 136 -4.52 -2.13 1.52
N VAL A 137 -4.55 -1.29 2.55
CA VAL A 137 -5.10 0.08 2.44
C VAL A 137 -4.32 0.90 1.43
N LEU A 138 -2.98 0.84 1.43
CA LEU A 138 -2.15 1.54 0.44
C LEU A 138 -2.45 1.08 -0.98
N GLY A 139 -2.65 -0.22 -1.21
CA GLY A 139 -3.04 -0.74 -2.52
C GLY A 139 -4.43 -0.28 -2.96
N ALA A 140 -5.39 -0.15 -2.03
CA ALA A 140 -6.70 0.43 -2.34
C ALA A 140 -6.59 1.91 -2.74
N VAL A 141 -5.77 2.69 -2.04
CA VAL A 141 -5.46 4.08 -2.42
C VAL A 141 -4.81 4.13 -3.81
N LEU A 142 -3.88 3.22 -4.11
CA LEU A 142 -3.25 3.12 -5.42
C LEU A 142 -4.28 2.86 -6.53
N LEU A 143 -5.25 1.98 -6.32
CA LEU A 143 -6.33 1.73 -7.29
C LEU A 143 -7.14 3.01 -7.57
N LEU A 144 -7.45 3.80 -6.54
CA LEU A 144 -8.16 5.07 -6.69
C LEU A 144 -7.31 6.10 -7.45
N VAL A 145 -6.02 6.20 -7.15
CA VAL A 145 -5.09 7.11 -7.84
C VAL A 145 -4.93 6.70 -9.30
N ALA A 146 -4.72 5.41 -9.58
CA ALA A 146 -4.61 4.88 -10.94
C ALA A 146 -5.87 5.18 -11.76
N PHE A 147 -7.05 4.96 -11.17
CA PHE A 147 -8.32 5.32 -11.81
C PHE A 147 -8.38 6.81 -12.15
N ARG A 148 -7.95 7.69 -11.23
CA ARG A 148 -7.94 9.14 -11.49
C ARG A 148 -6.96 9.52 -12.60
N VAL A 149 -5.77 8.95 -12.62
CA VAL A 149 -4.77 9.18 -13.67
C VAL A 149 -5.32 8.79 -15.04
N VAL A 150 -5.87 7.57 -15.16
CA VAL A 150 -6.49 7.09 -16.42
C VAL A 150 -7.58 8.05 -16.87
N ARG A 151 -8.41 8.53 -15.94
CA ARG A 151 -9.53 9.43 -16.23
C ARG A 151 -9.10 10.86 -16.57
N THR A 152 -7.91 11.28 -16.14
CA THR A 152 -7.30 12.55 -16.55
C THR A 152 -6.73 12.47 -17.97
N ILE A 153 -6.17 11.32 -18.35
CA ILE A 153 -5.58 11.11 -19.69
C ILE A 153 -6.67 10.80 -20.73
N PHE A 154 -7.61 9.92 -20.37
CA PHE A 154 -8.72 9.49 -21.21
C PHE A 154 -10.04 9.98 -20.58
N PRO A 155 -10.59 11.10 -21.05
CA PRO A 155 -11.93 11.54 -20.64
C PRO A 155 -12.97 10.59 -21.24
N LEU A 156 -13.15 9.44 -20.59
CA LEU A 156 -14.24 8.49 -20.82
C LEU A 156 -15.58 9.05 -20.33
#